data_AF-A0A5M3M858-F1
#
_entry.id   AF-A0A5M3M858-F1
#
_cell.length_a   1.000
_cell.length_b   1.000
_cell.length_c   1.000
_cell.angle_alpha   90.00
_cell.angle_beta   90.00
_cell.angle_gamma   90.00
#
_symmetry.space_group_name_H-M   'P 1'
#
loop_
_entity.id
_entity.type
_entity.pdbx_description
1 polymer ?
#
loop_
_entity_poly.entity_id
_entity_poly.type
_entity_poly.pdbx_seq_one_letter_code
_entity_poly.pdbx_strand_id
1 'polypeptide(L)'
;MAAFKMEKPLVVPPRGEHTATVFLLHGLGEMPQDIDGIYKYCRDKKNSNLQHIKWILPYAPLRPITKDHGMMKRGWFDVIVSHKDRREDGPGLLETVRYIDELIEDECASGIPEHRIVLAGHSQGAVVSVLAGLTGNKTRDSGQDGWNLAGVMSVSGYIPIKKVFAKSVAPHAREIPVFWGHGKDDRVIYVDAC
;
A
#
# COMPACT_ATOMS: atom_id res chain seq x y z
N MET A 1 -10.99 18.57 12.87
CA MET A 1 -10.50 18.50 11.47
C MET A 1 -11.58 17.85 10.64
N ALA A 2 -11.91 18.37 9.47
CA ALA A 2 -12.84 17.68 8.58
C ALA A 2 -12.19 16.38 8.11
N ALA A 3 -12.86 15.24 8.29
CA ALA A 3 -12.40 13.98 7.73
C ALA A 3 -12.28 14.15 6.21
N PHE A 4 -11.11 13.81 5.65
CA PHE A 4 -10.93 13.83 4.20
C PHE A 4 -11.98 12.92 3.57
N LYS A 5 -12.69 13.40 2.53
CA LYS A 5 -13.67 12.59 1.83
C LYS A 5 -12.93 11.52 1.03
N MET A 6 -12.92 10.30 1.55
CA MET A 6 -12.33 9.15 0.89
C MET A 6 -13.17 8.80 -0.35
N GLU A 7 -12.51 8.71 -1.49
CA GLU A 7 -13.13 8.26 -2.72
C GLU A 7 -13.25 6.74 -2.70
N LYS A 8 -14.36 6.22 -3.26
CA LYS A 8 -14.56 4.77 -3.35
C LYS A 8 -13.45 4.16 -4.20
N PRO A 9 -12.81 3.07 -3.76
CA PRO A 9 -11.79 2.38 -4.55
C PRO A 9 -12.29 1.97 -5.95
N LEU A 10 -11.39 1.96 -6.92
CA LEU A 10 -11.64 1.28 -8.18
C LEU A 10 -11.60 -0.23 -7.93
N VAL A 11 -12.76 -0.88 -8.07
CA VAL A 11 -12.90 -2.33 -7.88
C VAL A 11 -12.99 -3.01 -9.24
N VAL A 12 -12.11 -3.98 -9.46
CA VAL A 12 -12.10 -4.83 -10.65
C VAL A 12 -12.50 -6.24 -10.22
N PRO A 13 -13.69 -6.72 -10.61
CA PRO A 13 -14.17 -8.03 -10.17
C PRO A 13 -13.32 -9.16 -10.76
N PRO A 14 -13.24 -10.32 -10.06
CA PRO A 14 -12.65 -11.52 -10.62
C PRO A 14 -13.44 -11.99 -11.84
N ARG A 15 -12.82 -12.80 -12.70
CA ARG A 15 -13.50 -13.44 -13.84
C ARG A 15 -13.94 -14.88 -13.55
N GLY A 16 -13.49 -15.46 -12.45
CA GLY A 16 -13.97 -16.73 -11.90
C GLY A 16 -14.52 -16.55 -10.48
N GLU A 17 -14.61 -17.64 -9.74
CA GLU A 17 -14.97 -17.62 -8.32
C GLU A 17 -13.98 -16.73 -7.53
N HIS A 18 -14.51 -15.85 -6.69
CA HIS A 18 -13.69 -14.92 -5.92
C HIS A 18 -13.08 -15.64 -4.72
N THR A 19 -11.76 -15.86 -4.75
CA THR A 19 -11.06 -16.58 -3.67
C THR A 19 -9.83 -15.86 -3.15
N ALA A 20 -9.45 -14.73 -3.75
CA ALA A 20 -8.32 -13.91 -3.33
C ALA A 20 -8.51 -12.46 -3.76
N THR A 21 -7.85 -11.55 -3.05
CA THR A 21 -7.90 -10.11 -3.34
C THR A 21 -6.50 -9.51 -3.35
N VAL A 22 -6.25 -8.63 -4.32
CA VAL A 22 -5.04 -7.81 -4.36
C VAL A 22 -5.44 -6.36 -4.18
N PHE A 23 -4.91 -5.73 -3.13
CA PHE A 23 -4.91 -4.27 -3.01
C PHE A 23 -3.70 -3.72 -3.75
N LEU A 24 -3.91 -2.78 -4.66
CA LEU A 24 -2.83 -2.19 -5.45
C LEU A 24 -2.81 -0.67 -5.27
N LEU A 25 -1.80 -0.18 -4.55
CA LEU A 25 -1.64 1.21 -4.11
C LEU A 25 -0.75 2.01 -5.07
N HIS A 26 -1.28 3.12 -5.56
CA HIS A 26 -0.58 4.00 -6.51
C HIS A 26 0.44 4.94 -5.83
N GLY A 27 1.32 5.53 -6.62
CA GLY A 27 2.32 6.50 -6.18
C GLY A 27 1.74 7.90 -5.96
N LEU A 28 2.61 8.82 -5.50
CA LEU A 28 2.23 10.20 -5.21
C LEU A 28 1.79 10.92 -6.50
N GLY A 29 0.59 11.51 -6.49
CA GLY A 29 0.03 12.26 -7.61
C GLY A 29 -0.54 11.40 -8.74
N GLU A 30 -0.39 10.07 -8.66
CA GLU A 30 -1.01 9.11 -9.56
C GLU A 30 -2.48 8.85 -9.19
N MET A 31 -3.17 8.14 -10.08
CA MET A 31 -4.49 7.55 -9.88
C MET A 31 -4.42 6.02 -10.05
N PRO A 32 -5.38 5.24 -9.54
CA PRO A 32 -5.52 3.81 -9.80
C PRO A 32 -5.31 3.38 -11.25
N GLN A 33 -5.80 4.17 -12.21
CA GLN A 33 -5.73 3.91 -13.63
C GLN A 33 -4.30 4.00 -14.18
N ASP A 34 -3.43 4.81 -13.56
CA ASP A 34 -2.06 5.02 -14.03
C ASP A 34 -1.17 3.79 -13.81
N ILE A 35 -1.57 2.90 -12.90
CA ILE A 35 -0.86 1.66 -12.57
C ILE A 35 -1.66 0.39 -12.93
N ASP A 36 -2.66 0.53 -13.80
CA ASP A 36 -3.59 -0.55 -14.14
C ASP A 36 -2.97 -1.69 -14.97
N GLY A 37 -1.78 -1.47 -15.53
CA GLY A 37 -1.05 -2.45 -16.33
C GLY A 37 -0.80 -3.77 -15.60
N ILE A 38 -0.57 -3.72 -14.28
CA ILE A 38 -0.31 -4.91 -13.46
C ILE A 38 -1.52 -5.85 -13.48
N TYR A 39 -2.70 -5.37 -13.09
CA TYR A 39 -3.89 -6.23 -13.05
C TYR A 39 -4.35 -6.61 -14.47
N LYS A 40 -4.18 -5.72 -15.47
CA LYS A 40 -4.49 -6.04 -16.87
C LYS A 40 -3.66 -7.21 -17.37
N TYR A 41 -2.37 -7.23 -17.07
CA TYR A 41 -1.48 -8.34 -17.40
C TYR A 41 -1.91 -9.62 -16.67
N CYS A 42 -2.12 -9.57 -15.35
CA CYS A 42 -2.55 -10.73 -14.57
C CYS A 42 -3.91 -11.30 -15.03
N ARG A 43 -4.79 -10.46 -15.57
CA ARG A 43 -6.09 -10.89 -16.10
C ARG A 43 -6.02 -11.31 -17.57
N ASP A 44 -4.88 -11.28 -18.25
CA ASP A 44 -4.80 -11.82 -19.61
C ASP A 44 -5.34 -13.28 -19.66
N LYS A 45 -6.03 -13.67 -20.73
CA LYS A 45 -6.61 -15.03 -20.83
C LYS A 45 -5.54 -16.13 -20.76
N LYS A 46 -4.29 -15.83 -21.11
CA LYS A 46 -3.14 -16.72 -20.96
C LYS A 46 -2.77 -16.97 -19.49
N ASN A 47 -3.21 -16.09 -18.59
CA ASN A 47 -3.02 -16.19 -17.15
C ASN A 47 -4.31 -16.71 -16.47
N SER A 48 -4.79 -17.89 -16.90
CA SER A 48 -6.05 -18.48 -16.42
C SER A 48 -6.08 -18.74 -14.92
N ASN A 49 -4.91 -18.98 -14.30
CA ASN A 49 -4.82 -19.29 -12.87
C ASN A 49 -5.09 -18.07 -11.96
N LEU A 50 -5.10 -16.85 -12.51
CA LEU A 50 -5.30 -15.61 -11.75
C LEU A 50 -6.71 -15.03 -11.89
N GLN A 51 -7.62 -15.73 -12.59
CA GLN A 51 -8.96 -15.22 -12.86
C GLN A 51 -9.85 -15.17 -11.60
N HIS A 52 -9.46 -15.85 -10.52
CA HIS A 52 -10.15 -15.84 -9.23
C HIS A 52 -9.85 -14.58 -8.37
N ILE A 53 -8.96 -13.69 -8.85
CA ILE A 53 -8.47 -12.55 -8.08
C ILE A 53 -9.34 -11.32 -8.33
N LYS A 54 -9.89 -10.76 -7.25
CA LYS A 54 -10.46 -9.41 -7.22
C LYS A 54 -9.34 -8.39 -7.03
N TRP A 55 -9.41 -7.25 -7.72
CA TRP A 55 -8.45 -6.17 -7.51
C TRP A 55 -9.16 -4.96 -6.93
N ILE A 56 -8.60 -4.40 -5.87
CA ILE A 56 -9.06 -3.17 -5.25
C ILE A 56 -7.94 -2.15 -5.35
N LEU A 57 -8.20 -1.05 -6.04
CA LEU A 57 -7.25 0.03 -6.22
C LEU A 57 -7.79 1.27 -5.50
N PRO A 58 -7.43 1.47 -4.22
CA PRO A 58 -7.90 2.61 -3.45
C PRO A 58 -7.26 3.90 -3.95
N TYR A 59 -7.97 5.00 -3.72
CA TYR A 59 -7.46 6.33 -4.01
C TYR A 59 -6.79 6.91 -2.76
N ALA A 60 -5.57 7.42 -2.91
CA ALA A 60 -4.98 8.23 -1.86
C ALA A 60 -5.78 9.54 -1.65
N PRO A 61 -5.90 10.04 -0.41
CA PRO A 61 -6.54 11.32 -0.12
C PRO A 61 -5.91 12.49 -0.88
N LEU A 62 -6.71 13.49 -1.23
CA LEU A 62 -6.19 14.78 -1.68
C LEU A 62 -5.64 15.54 -0.47
N ARG A 63 -4.32 15.79 -0.45
CA ARG A 63 -3.63 16.54 0.61
C ARG A 63 -2.56 17.48 0.03
N PRO A 64 -2.21 18.56 0.72
CA PRO A 64 -1.09 19.41 0.32
C PRO A 64 0.22 18.65 0.51
N ILE A 65 1.14 18.81 -0.45
CA ILE A 65 2.46 18.17 -0.42
C ILE A 65 3.55 19.21 -0.20
N THR A 66 4.22 19.14 0.93
CA THR A 66 5.20 20.16 1.38
C THR A 66 6.38 20.28 0.44
N LYS A 67 6.97 19.17 -0.03
CA LYS A 67 8.08 19.21 -1.02
C LYS A 67 7.70 19.92 -2.33
N ASP A 68 6.40 19.94 -2.63
CA ASP A 68 5.83 20.47 -3.86
C ASP A 68 5.14 21.81 -3.58
N HIS A 69 5.66 22.60 -2.63
CA HIS A 69 5.17 23.93 -2.26
C HIS A 69 3.69 23.96 -1.86
N GLY A 70 3.19 22.88 -1.24
CA GLY A 70 1.81 22.78 -0.78
C GLY A 70 0.80 22.46 -1.90
N MET A 71 1.25 22.07 -3.10
CA MET A 71 0.36 21.64 -4.17
C MET A 71 -0.53 20.48 -3.71
N MET A 72 -1.84 20.58 -3.96
CA MET A 72 -2.79 19.53 -3.67
C MET A 72 -2.59 18.35 -4.63
N LYS A 73 -2.25 17.18 -4.10
CA LYS A 73 -2.07 15.95 -4.86
C LYS A 73 -2.72 14.77 -4.13
N ARG A 74 -2.98 13.69 -4.84
CA ARG A 74 -3.31 12.41 -4.21
C ARG A 74 -2.06 11.86 -3.53
N GLY A 75 -2.06 11.84 -2.21
CA GLY A 75 -0.91 11.42 -1.43
C GLY A 75 -1.33 10.62 -0.21
N TRP A 76 -0.63 9.52 0.04
CA TRP A 76 -0.85 8.70 1.23
C TRP A 76 -0.35 9.42 2.48
N PHE A 77 0.78 10.09 2.38
CA PHE A 77 1.35 10.89 3.46
C PHE A 77 2.02 12.13 2.87
N ASP A 78 2.25 13.15 3.71
CA ASP A 78 3.02 14.31 3.25
C ASP A 78 4.52 13.99 3.11
N VAL A 79 5.12 14.50 2.04
CA VAL A 79 6.55 14.38 1.78
C VAL A 79 7.19 15.73 2.06
N ILE A 80 7.92 15.84 3.17
CA ILE A 80 8.48 17.12 3.65
C ILE A 80 9.82 17.42 2.97
N VAL A 81 10.72 16.44 2.87
CA VAL A 81 12.05 16.60 2.23
C VAL A 81 12.39 15.34 1.42
N SER A 82 12.97 15.51 0.22
CA SER A 82 13.22 14.41 -0.73
C SER A 82 14.47 13.56 -0.43
N HIS A 83 15.42 14.05 0.39
CA HIS A 83 16.75 13.43 0.54
C HIS A 83 17.21 13.27 1.99
N LYS A 84 18.08 12.26 2.20
CA LYS A 84 18.83 11.74 3.37
C LYS A 84 18.30 11.99 4.79
N ASP A 85 17.88 13.20 5.11
CA ASP A 85 17.29 13.60 6.39
C ASP A 85 15.75 13.52 6.37
N ARG A 86 15.19 12.49 5.70
CA ARG A 86 13.76 12.32 5.43
C ARG A 86 12.94 12.54 6.70
N ARG A 87 12.38 13.73 6.83
CA ARG A 87 11.36 14.02 7.82
C ARG A 87 10.05 13.55 7.24
N GLU A 88 9.54 12.46 7.78
CA GLU A 88 8.31 11.85 7.28
C GLU A 88 7.13 12.29 8.14
N ASP A 89 5.99 12.42 7.48
CA ASP A 89 4.69 12.64 8.11
C ASP A 89 4.22 11.35 8.80
N GLY A 90 4.77 11.09 9.98
CA GLY A 90 4.37 9.96 10.83
C GLY A 90 2.85 9.90 11.06
N PRO A 91 2.19 11.01 11.46
CA PRO A 91 0.73 11.04 11.61
C PRO A 91 -0.02 10.66 10.32
N GLY A 92 0.36 11.18 9.16
CA GLY A 92 -0.27 10.83 7.88
C GLY A 92 -0.01 9.39 7.43
N LEU A 93 1.16 8.84 7.75
CA LEU A 93 1.45 7.42 7.55
C LEU A 93 0.52 6.54 8.41
N LEU A 94 0.35 6.87 9.70
CA LEU A 94 -0.56 6.12 10.59
C LEU A 94 -2.03 6.29 10.20
N GLU A 95 -2.43 7.47 9.73
CA GLU A 95 -3.74 7.69 9.12
C GLU A 95 -3.96 6.77 7.93
N THR A 96 -2.96 6.65 7.05
CA THR A 96 -3.04 5.73 5.91
C THR A 96 -3.11 4.27 6.36
N VAL A 97 -2.34 3.86 7.36
CA VAL A 97 -2.41 2.48 7.89
C VAL A 97 -3.84 2.16 8.32
N ARG A 98 -4.49 3.05 9.08
CA ARG A 98 -5.91 2.88 9.47
C ARG A 98 -6.84 2.74 8.27
N TYR A 99 -6.67 3.58 7.25
CA TYR A 99 -7.49 3.46 6.03
C TYR A 99 -7.28 2.12 5.31
N ILE A 100 -6.05 1.62 5.22
CA ILE A 100 -5.79 0.31 4.62
C ILE A 100 -6.35 -0.82 5.48
N ASP A 101 -6.29 -0.69 6.80
CA ASP A 101 -6.88 -1.67 7.73
C ASP A 101 -8.40 -1.76 7.53
N GLU A 102 -9.11 -0.63 7.45
CA GLU A 102 -10.56 -0.59 7.18
C GLU A 102 -10.91 -1.32 5.87
N LEU A 103 -10.11 -1.12 4.81
CA LEU A 103 -10.32 -1.81 3.54
C LEU A 103 -10.08 -3.33 3.63
N ILE A 104 -9.08 -3.77 4.40
CA ILE A 104 -8.82 -5.19 4.61
C ILE A 104 -9.90 -5.82 5.50
N GLU A 105 -10.38 -5.11 6.53
CA GLU A 105 -11.50 -5.51 7.38
C GLU A 105 -12.76 -5.73 6.55
N ASP A 106 -13.13 -4.76 5.71
CA ASP A 106 -14.28 -4.87 4.80
C ASP A 106 -14.15 -6.07 3.85
N GLU A 107 -12.95 -6.30 3.34
CA GLU A 107 -12.67 -7.43 2.44
C GLU A 107 -12.78 -8.79 3.16
N CYS A 108 -12.25 -8.87 4.37
CA CYS A 108 -12.39 -10.04 5.24
C CYS A 108 -13.85 -10.30 5.62
N ALA A 109 -14.60 -9.25 5.96
CA ALA A 109 -16.03 -9.34 6.25
C ALA A 109 -16.85 -9.80 5.03
N SER A 110 -16.36 -9.57 3.82
CA SER A 110 -16.95 -10.10 2.58
C SER A 110 -16.65 -11.58 2.31
N GLY A 111 -15.87 -12.24 3.19
CA GLY A 111 -15.61 -13.69 3.16
C GLY A 111 -14.23 -14.09 2.63
N ILE A 112 -13.33 -13.14 2.35
CA ILE A 112 -11.98 -13.45 1.90
C ILE A 112 -11.04 -13.53 3.09
N PRO A 113 -10.41 -14.69 3.38
CA PRO A 113 -9.51 -14.78 4.51
C PRO A 113 -8.24 -13.94 4.27
N GLU A 114 -7.68 -13.34 5.34
CA GLU A 114 -6.50 -12.48 5.26
C GLU A 114 -5.29 -13.12 4.55
N HIS A 115 -5.09 -14.43 4.72
CA HIS A 115 -4.01 -15.20 4.06
C HIS A 115 -4.26 -15.44 2.56
N ARG A 116 -5.33 -14.86 2.00
CA ARG A 116 -5.63 -14.78 0.56
C ARG A 116 -5.65 -13.33 0.06
N ILE A 117 -5.15 -12.40 0.87
CA ILE A 117 -5.04 -10.98 0.53
C ILE A 117 -3.57 -10.61 0.30
N VAL A 118 -3.28 -9.94 -0.80
CA VAL A 118 -1.97 -9.34 -1.09
C VAL A 118 -2.08 -7.83 -1.01
N LEU A 119 -1.13 -7.18 -0.33
CA LEU A 119 -0.99 -5.73 -0.33
C LEU A 119 0.21 -5.32 -1.19
N ALA A 120 -0.08 -4.66 -2.31
CA ALA A 120 0.90 -4.28 -3.30
C ALA A 120 0.94 -2.76 -3.50
N GLY A 121 2.09 -2.22 -3.86
CA GLY A 121 2.16 -0.80 -4.22
C GLY A 121 3.36 -0.40 -5.07
N HIS A 122 3.22 0.78 -5.67
CA HIS A 122 4.25 1.48 -6.42
C HIS A 122 4.64 2.78 -5.72
N SER A 123 5.93 3.11 -5.66
CA SER A 123 6.45 4.38 -5.13
C SER A 123 5.89 4.70 -3.72
N GLN A 124 5.12 5.77 -3.55
CA GLN A 124 4.50 6.09 -2.25
C GLN A 124 3.54 4.98 -1.77
N GLY A 125 2.81 4.33 -2.68
CA GLY A 125 1.96 3.19 -2.35
C GLY A 125 2.78 1.96 -1.94
N ALA A 126 4.00 1.79 -2.46
CA ALA A 126 4.90 0.71 -2.05
C ALA A 126 5.33 0.87 -0.57
N VAL A 127 5.67 2.09 -0.18
CA VAL A 127 5.99 2.47 1.20
C VAL A 127 4.85 2.10 2.15
N VAL A 128 3.61 2.42 1.75
CA VAL A 128 2.40 2.08 2.52
C VAL A 128 2.18 0.57 2.58
N SER A 129 2.35 -0.14 1.46
CA SER A 129 2.15 -1.60 1.42
C SER A 129 3.08 -2.33 2.40
N VAL A 130 4.32 -1.86 2.52
CA VAL A 130 5.32 -2.38 3.46
C VAL A 130 4.95 -2.02 4.89
N LEU A 131 4.57 -0.77 5.14
CA LEU A 131 4.20 -0.32 6.47
C LEU A 131 2.95 -1.08 6.96
N ALA A 132 1.81 -0.91 6.29
CA ALA A 132 0.55 -1.52 6.72
C ALA A 132 0.59 -3.05 6.69
N GLY A 133 1.29 -3.66 5.72
CA GLY A 133 1.33 -5.11 5.55
C GLY A 133 2.26 -5.85 6.52
N LEU A 134 3.29 -5.18 7.07
CA LEU A 134 4.32 -5.85 7.88
C LEU A 134 4.42 -5.34 9.33
N THR A 135 3.78 -4.23 9.69
CA THR A 135 3.75 -3.76 11.09
C THR A 135 2.48 -4.18 11.81
N GLY A 136 2.49 -4.10 13.15
CA GLY A 136 1.39 -4.50 14.03
C GLY A 136 0.98 -3.42 15.02
N ASN A 137 0.78 -3.80 16.28
CA ASN A 137 0.17 -2.99 17.35
C ASN A 137 0.77 -1.59 17.58
N LYS A 138 2.05 -1.36 17.27
CA LYS A 138 2.70 -0.05 17.44
C LYS A 138 2.39 0.97 16.34
N THR A 139 1.72 0.55 15.27
CA THR A 139 1.22 1.44 14.20
C THR A 139 -0.29 1.52 14.16
N ARG A 140 -0.98 0.91 15.14
CA ARG A 140 -2.44 0.80 15.17
C ARG A 140 -2.96 1.13 16.55
N ASP A 141 -4.00 1.96 16.62
CA ASP A 141 -4.64 2.31 17.89
C ASP A 141 -5.48 1.14 18.46
N SER A 142 -5.91 0.21 17.60
CA SER A 142 -6.74 -0.95 17.96
C SER A 142 -6.00 -2.02 18.78
N GLY A 143 -4.67 -1.98 18.84
CA GLY A 143 -3.85 -3.02 19.46
C GLY A 143 -3.76 -4.32 18.64
N GLN A 144 -4.30 -4.34 17.42
CA GLN A 144 -4.19 -5.49 16.51
C GLN A 144 -2.72 -5.80 16.18
N ASP A 145 -2.35 -7.07 16.23
CA ASP A 145 -0.97 -7.52 15.98
C ASP A 145 -0.55 -7.43 14.50
N GLY A 146 -1.43 -6.99 13.60
CA GLY A 146 -1.22 -6.86 12.16
C GLY A 146 -2.13 -7.79 11.37
N TRP A 147 -1.82 -8.00 10.09
CA TRP A 147 -2.56 -8.86 9.17
C TRP A 147 -1.71 -10.04 8.73
N ASN A 148 -2.25 -11.26 8.74
CA ASN A 148 -1.53 -12.42 8.21
C ASN A 148 -1.75 -12.54 6.69
N LEU A 149 -1.18 -11.59 5.95
CA LEU A 149 -1.39 -11.45 4.50
C LEU A 149 -0.72 -12.58 3.71
N ALA A 150 -1.29 -12.89 2.54
CA ALA A 150 -0.69 -13.81 1.57
C ALA A 150 0.67 -13.33 1.04
N GLY A 151 0.90 -12.01 1.06
CA GLY A 151 2.15 -11.41 0.62
C GLY A 151 2.09 -9.89 0.57
N VAL A 152 3.27 -9.29 0.49
CA VAL A 152 3.46 -7.85 0.27
C VAL A 152 4.30 -7.63 -0.98
N MET A 153 3.94 -6.64 -1.79
CA MET A 153 4.71 -6.24 -2.97
C MET A 153 5.09 -4.75 -2.91
N SER A 154 6.39 -4.48 -2.95
CA SER A 154 6.97 -3.15 -3.02
C SER A 154 7.69 -2.96 -4.35
N VAL A 155 7.23 -2.02 -5.18
CA VAL A 155 7.91 -1.63 -6.42
C VAL A 155 8.33 -0.18 -6.35
N SER A 156 9.64 0.07 -6.47
CA SER A 156 10.24 1.40 -6.32
C SER A 156 9.91 2.07 -4.98
N GLY A 157 9.82 1.29 -3.91
CA GLY A 157 9.50 1.75 -2.55
C GLY A 157 10.72 1.93 -1.65
N TYR A 158 10.47 2.17 -0.36
CA TYR A 158 11.46 2.19 0.70
C TYR A 158 10.78 1.95 2.06
N ILE A 159 11.55 1.64 3.11
CA ILE A 159 11.01 1.51 4.47
C ILE A 159 10.82 2.89 5.12
N PRO A 160 9.57 3.32 5.44
CA PRO A 160 9.33 4.58 6.13
C PRO A 160 9.62 4.45 7.62
N ILE A 161 9.85 5.57 8.29
CA ILE A 161 9.97 5.73 9.74
C ILE A 161 10.85 4.64 10.36
N LYS A 162 12.03 4.37 9.77
CA LYS A 162 12.83 3.14 9.98
C LYS A 162 12.94 2.68 11.44
N LYS A 163 13.13 3.60 12.39
CA LYS A 163 13.18 3.31 13.84
C LYS A 163 11.85 2.84 14.42
N VAL A 164 10.74 3.44 14.00
CA VAL A 164 9.39 3.01 14.37
C VAL A 164 9.11 1.68 13.67
N PHE A 165 9.29 1.59 12.35
CA PHE A 165 9.07 0.37 11.59
C PHE A 165 9.77 -0.85 12.21
N ALA A 166 11.08 -0.76 12.47
CA ALA A 166 11.86 -1.86 13.05
C ALA A 166 11.33 -2.32 14.43
N LYS A 167 10.72 -1.42 15.20
CA LYS A 167 10.11 -1.75 16.50
C LYS A 167 8.66 -2.24 16.37
N SER A 168 8.03 -1.98 15.23
CA SER A 168 6.62 -2.22 14.97
C SER A 168 6.35 -3.41 14.07
N VAL A 169 7.38 -4.04 13.48
CA VAL A 169 7.22 -5.26 12.68
C VAL A 169 6.45 -6.31 13.49
N ALA A 170 5.36 -6.81 12.92
CA ALA A 170 4.53 -7.82 13.54
C ALA A 170 5.29 -9.15 13.70
N PRO A 171 5.06 -9.95 14.76
CA PRO A 171 5.73 -11.24 14.93
C PRO A 171 5.58 -12.18 13.73
N HIS A 172 4.37 -12.27 13.15
CA HIS A 172 4.07 -13.11 12.00
C HIS A 172 4.55 -12.54 10.66
N ALA A 173 4.92 -11.26 10.58
CA ALA A 173 5.37 -10.63 9.33
C ALA A 173 6.64 -11.28 8.74
N ARG A 174 7.38 -12.05 9.54
CA ARG A 174 8.55 -12.83 9.07
C ARG A 174 8.18 -13.98 8.16
N GLU A 175 6.93 -14.45 8.21
CA GLU A 175 6.43 -15.55 7.39
C GLU A 175 5.76 -15.05 6.10
N ILE A 176 5.46 -13.74 6.02
CA ILE A 176 4.81 -13.12 4.86
C ILE A 176 5.83 -12.99 3.72
N PRO A 177 5.57 -13.59 2.54
CA PRO A 177 6.43 -13.40 1.37
C PRO A 177 6.42 -11.93 0.93
N VAL A 178 7.61 -11.36 0.71
CA VAL A 178 7.78 -10.00 0.20
C VAL A 178 8.44 -10.03 -1.17
N PHE A 179 7.75 -9.51 -2.19
CA PHE A 179 8.38 -9.14 -3.45
C PHE A 179 8.87 -7.69 -3.36
N TRP A 180 10.15 -7.47 -3.61
CA TRP A 180 10.75 -6.13 -3.64
C TRP A 180 11.48 -5.89 -4.96
N GLY A 181 10.92 -5.03 -5.80
CA GLY A 181 11.49 -4.64 -7.09
C GLY A 181 11.93 -3.18 -7.09
N HIS A 182 13.10 -2.90 -7.65
CA HIS A 182 13.61 -1.52 -7.76
C HIS A 182 14.40 -1.30 -9.05
N GLY A 183 14.21 -0.14 -9.68
CA GLY A 183 14.99 0.25 -10.85
C GLY A 183 16.42 0.63 -10.48
N LYS A 184 17.43 0.07 -11.15
CA LYS A 184 18.85 0.37 -10.85
C LYS A 184 19.20 1.85 -11.06
N ASP A 185 18.54 2.49 -12.02
CA ASP A 185 18.75 3.88 -12.41
C ASP A 185 17.63 4.82 -11.92
N ASP A 186 16.87 4.42 -10.89
CA ASP A 186 15.82 5.27 -10.31
C ASP A 186 16.42 6.54 -9.71
N ARG A 187 16.00 7.70 -10.22
CA ARG A 187 16.47 9.03 -9.82
C ARG A 187 15.51 9.75 -8.86
N VAL A 188 14.38 9.13 -8.56
CA VAL A 188 13.36 9.66 -7.64
C VAL A 188 13.55 9.02 -6.26
N ILE A 189 13.62 7.70 -6.22
CA ILE A 189 13.93 6.92 -5.03
C ILE A 189 15.19 6.12 -5.35
N TYR A 190 16.33 6.61 -4.86
CA TYR A 190 17.60 5.93 -5.04
C TYR A 190 17.60 4.56 -4.36
N VAL A 191 18.31 3.60 -4.95
CA VAL A 191 18.41 2.21 -4.45
C VAL A 191 18.95 2.16 -3.01
N ASP A 192 19.86 3.06 -2.64
CA ASP A 192 20.43 3.16 -1.30
C ASP A 192 19.43 3.64 -0.22
N ALA A 193 18.29 4.16 -0.64
CA ALA A 193 17.24 4.60 0.26
C ALA A 193 16.30 3.47 0.72
N CYS A 194 16.31 2.33 0.01
CA CYS A 194 15.41 1.19 0.27
C CYS A 194 15.46 0.71 1.73
#